data_AF-A0AAD7G8P3-F1
#
_entry.id   AF-A0AAD7G8P3-F1
#
_cell.length_a   1.000
_cell.length_b   1.000
_cell.length_c   1.000
_cell.angle_alpha   90.00
_cell.angle_beta   90.00
_cell.angle_gamma   90.00
#
_symmetry.space_group_name_H-M   'P 1'
#
loop_
_entity.id
_entity.type
_entity.pdbx_description
1 polymer ?
#
loop_
_entity_poly.entity_id
_entity_poly.type
_entity_poly.pdbx_seq_one_letter_code
_entity_poly.pdbx_strand_id
1 'polypeptide(L)'
;MSRRFFLHNWLVNLTGRPYGFKEVDLLQEHQNFWAKGVNRSWEWLSMITVCIFTLRETMRTVQKSFQIPAYGENHTVPDMTAEIQKLADALRDEKIQEYVVNRPANDPSDSTATTPVRDLLEEGSKYADTWAAFKKFTREMRKAQNMGFVDAEEDDKLDPESEDKYFISST
;
A
#
# COMPACT_ATOMS: atom_id res chain seq x y z
N MET A 1 -3.90 -20.17 9.29
CA MET A 1 -2.63 -19.44 9.05
C MET A 1 -2.94 -18.10 8.38
N SER A 2 -3.89 -18.10 7.45
CA SER A 2 -4.43 -16.94 6.74
C SER A 2 -4.99 -15.85 7.67
N ARG A 3 -5.60 -16.21 8.82
CA ARG A 3 -6.21 -15.22 9.73
C ARG A 3 -5.20 -14.28 10.33
N ARG A 4 -4.02 -14.82 10.65
CA ARG A 4 -2.93 -14.06 11.23
C ARG A 4 -2.37 -13.07 10.20
N PHE A 5 -2.28 -13.49 8.94
CA PHE A 5 -1.82 -12.64 7.85
C PHE A 5 -2.73 -11.43 7.65
N PHE A 6 -4.05 -11.62 7.65
CA PHE A 6 -5.02 -10.53 7.46
C PHE A 6 -5.20 -9.61 8.67
N LEU A 7 -5.05 -10.12 9.89
CA LEU A 7 -5.36 -9.36 11.11
C LEU A 7 -4.12 -8.76 11.80
N HIS A 8 -2.91 -9.14 11.41
CA HIS A 8 -1.69 -8.57 11.99
C HIS A 8 -1.13 -7.49 11.08
N ASN A 9 -1.06 -6.26 11.58
CA ASN A 9 -0.23 -5.24 10.95
C ASN A 9 1.24 -5.59 11.19
N TRP A 10 1.96 -5.91 10.13
CA TRP A 10 3.40 -6.19 10.23
C TRP A 10 4.16 -4.87 10.21
N LEU A 11 4.77 -4.58 11.35
CA LEU A 11 5.55 -3.38 11.57
C LEU A 11 7.03 -3.74 11.66
N VAL A 12 7.87 -2.97 10.99
CA VAL A 12 9.31 -3.06 11.01
C VAL A 12 9.90 -1.76 11.54
N ASN A 13 10.87 -1.86 12.46
CA ASN A 13 11.61 -0.71 12.94
C ASN A 13 13.07 -0.82 12.54
N LEU A 14 13.42 -0.18 11.43
CA LEU A 14 14.79 -0.16 10.90
C LEU A 14 15.69 0.82 11.65
N THR A 15 15.12 1.76 12.41
CA THR A 15 15.86 2.85 13.07
C THR A 15 16.30 2.49 14.49
N GLY A 16 15.70 1.47 15.10
CA GLY A 16 15.89 1.11 16.50
C GLY A 16 15.30 2.10 17.51
N ARG A 17 14.66 3.19 17.06
CA ARG A 17 14.08 4.21 17.93
C ARG A 17 12.69 3.82 18.41
N PRO A 18 12.29 4.12 19.66
CA PRO A 18 10.90 4.01 20.08
C PRO A 18 9.98 4.77 19.11
N TYR A 19 8.88 4.14 18.69
CA TYR A 19 7.89 4.69 17.72
C TYR A 19 8.37 4.86 16.27
N GLY A 20 9.56 4.37 15.91
CA GLY A 20 10.08 4.38 14.53
C GLY A 20 9.55 3.26 13.63
N PHE A 21 8.37 2.71 13.94
CA PHE A 21 7.80 1.59 13.21
C PHE A 21 7.24 2.07 11.85
N LYS A 22 7.51 1.28 10.83
CA LYS A 22 7.00 1.44 9.47
C LYS A 22 6.31 0.15 9.05
N GLU A 23 5.35 0.27 8.15
CA GLU A 23 4.67 -0.89 7.56
C GLU A 23 5.65 -1.69 6.71
N VAL A 24 5.58 -3.02 6.80
CA VAL A 24 6.44 -3.91 5.98
C VAL A 24 6.15 -3.77 4.49
N ASP A 25 4.89 -3.51 4.13
CA ASP A 25 4.49 -3.30 2.73
C ASP A 25 5.18 -2.07 2.13
N LEU A 26 5.20 -0.94 2.87
CA LEU A 26 5.94 0.25 2.48
C LEU A 26 7.45 -0.02 2.28
N LEU A 27 8.04 -0.90 3.09
CA LEU A 27 9.43 -1.31 2.90
C LEU A 27 9.62 -2.12 1.61
N GLN A 28 8.67 -3.01 1.29
CA GLN A 28 8.69 -3.80 0.06
C GLN A 28 8.53 -2.92 -1.19
N GLU A 29 7.65 -1.92 -1.15
CA GLU A 29 7.48 -0.94 -2.23
C GLU A 29 8.75 -0.12 -2.44
N HIS A 30 9.33 0.41 -1.36
CA HIS A 30 10.57 1.18 -1.42
C HIS A 30 11.75 0.34 -1.94
N GLN A 31 11.80 -0.94 -1.58
CA GLN A 31 12.79 -1.87 -2.12
C GLN A 31 12.56 -2.15 -3.60
N ASN A 32 11.32 -2.36 -4.04
CA ASN A 32 11.01 -2.53 -5.45
C ASN A 32 11.40 -1.28 -6.25
N PHE A 33 11.17 -0.10 -5.70
CA PHE A 33 11.59 1.17 -6.31
C PHE A 33 13.11 1.24 -6.53
N TRP A 34 13.91 0.92 -5.51
CA TRP A 34 15.37 0.97 -5.61
C TRP A 34 15.98 -0.21 -6.39
N ALA A 35 15.39 -1.40 -6.33
CA ALA A 35 15.97 -2.61 -6.92
C ALA A 35 15.48 -2.92 -8.32
N LYS A 36 14.21 -2.63 -8.65
CA LYS A 36 13.61 -2.95 -9.95
C LYS A 36 13.52 -1.75 -10.90
N GLY A 37 13.76 -0.52 -10.41
CA GLY A 37 14.11 0.66 -11.20
C GLY A 37 13.38 0.77 -12.55
N VAL A 38 12.07 1.02 -12.55
CA VAL A 38 11.38 1.38 -13.80
C VAL A 38 11.87 2.76 -14.25
N ASN A 39 12.42 2.84 -15.47
CA ASN A 39 12.94 4.05 -16.13
C ASN A 39 14.03 4.83 -15.36
N ARG A 40 15.26 4.30 -15.31
CA ARG A 40 16.39 4.98 -14.66
C ARG A 40 17.65 4.99 -15.53
N SER A 41 18.42 6.08 -15.45
CA SER A 41 19.64 6.29 -16.24
C SER A 41 20.81 5.42 -15.76
N TRP A 42 21.86 5.34 -16.58
CA TRP A 42 23.09 4.60 -16.25
C TRP A 42 23.79 5.16 -15.00
N GLU A 43 23.69 6.46 -14.74
CA GLU A 43 24.22 7.11 -13.55
C GLU A 43 23.49 6.64 -12.28
N TRP A 44 22.17 6.48 -12.35
CA TRP A 44 21.38 5.93 -11.24
C TRP A 44 21.74 4.47 -10.96
N LEU A 45 21.93 3.65 -12.02
CA LEU A 45 22.37 2.26 -11.87
C LEU A 45 23.74 2.22 -11.19
N SER A 46 24.69 3.03 -11.65
CA SER A 46 26.02 3.16 -11.05
C SER A 46 25.94 3.51 -9.56
N MET A 47 25.12 4.49 -9.18
CA MET A 47 24.90 4.88 -7.79
C MET A 47 24.38 3.72 -6.92
N ILE A 48 23.42 2.94 -7.41
CA ILE A 48 22.79 1.87 -6.63
C ILE A 48 23.63 0.60 -6.58
N THR A 49 24.47 0.35 -7.58
CA THR A 49 25.32 -0.85 -7.60
C THR A 49 26.19 -0.99 -6.36
N VAL A 50 26.63 0.13 -5.76
CA VAL A 50 27.41 0.14 -4.50
C VAL A 50 26.58 -0.35 -3.31
N CYS A 51 25.28 -0.08 -3.31
CA CYS A 51 24.35 -0.41 -2.22
C CYS A 51 23.59 -1.72 -2.41
N ILE A 52 23.73 -2.39 -3.57
CA ILE A 52 22.91 -3.56 -3.92
C ILE A 52 23.08 -4.73 -2.94
N PHE A 53 24.29 -4.93 -2.41
CA PHE A 53 24.55 -5.98 -1.43
C PHE A 53 23.81 -5.73 -0.11
N THR A 54 23.83 -4.49 0.36
CA THR A 54 23.11 -4.05 1.57
C THR A 54 21.60 -4.16 1.39
N LEU A 55 21.08 -3.74 0.24
CA LEU A 55 19.66 -3.88 -0.10
C LEU A 55 19.22 -5.35 -0.12
N ARG A 56 20.04 -6.22 -0.72
CA ARG A 56 19.77 -7.67 -0.77
C ARG A 56 19.75 -8.31 0.61
N GLU A 57 20.72 -7.96 1.46
CA GLU A 57 20.82 -8.54 2.79
C GLU A 57 19.72 -8.04 3.74
N THR A 58 19.34 -6.77 3.61
CA THR A 58 18.17 -6.21 4.31
C THR A 58 16.91 -6.99 3.94
N MET A 59 16.69 -7.27 2.66
CA MET A 59 15.52 -8.02 2.20
C MET A 59 15.52 -9.46 2.74
N ARG A 60 16.67 -10.15 2.71
CA ARG A 60 16.80 -11.49 3.30
C ARG A 60 16.49 -11.51 4.78
N THR A 61 16.94 -10.48 5.51
CA THR A 61 16.68 -10.34 6.95
C THR A 61 15.19 -10.18 7.23
N VAL A 62 14.51 -9.34 6.46
CA VAL A 62 13.05 -9.18 6.52
C VAL A 62 12.35 -10.50 6.19
N GLN A 63 12.70 -11.14 5.06
CA GLN A 63 12.10 -12.42 4.65
C GLN A 63 12.25 -13.51 5.72
N LYS A 64 13.44 -13.63 6.32
CA LYS A 64 13.69 -14.58 7.40
C LYS A 64 12.89 -14.25 8.66
N SER A 65 12.78 -12.97 9.02
CA SER A 65 12.07 -12.54 10.23
C SER A 65 10.56 -12.74 10.13
N PHE A 66 10.00 -12.52 8.94
CA PHE A 66 8.56 -12.66 8.66
C PHE A 66 8.18 -14.02 8.06
N GLN A 67 9.15 -14.94 7.92
CA GLN A 67 8.96 -16.27 7.33
C GLN A 67 8.34 -16.21 5.92
N ILE A 68 8.68 -15.15 5.17
CA ILE A 68 8.24 -14.96 3.80
C ILE A 68 9.06 -15.91 2.91
N PRO A 69 8.43 -16.76 2.10
CA PRO A 69 9.16 -17.65 1.21
C PRO A 69 10.02 -16.85 0.22
N ALA A 70 11.24 -17.32 0.00
CA ALA A 70 12.08 -16.78 -1.07
C ALA A 70 11.37 -16.99 -2.41
N TYR A 71 11.43 -15.99 -3.29
CA TYR A 71 10.86 -16.09 -4.63
C TYR A 71 11.43 -17.32 -5.35
N GLY A 72 10.57 -18.08 -6.02
CA GLY A 72 10.99 -19.21 -6.84
C GLY A 72 11.89 -18.76 -7.99
N GLU A 73 12.79 -19.64 -8.42
CA GLU A 73 13.69 -19.39 -9.55
C GLU A 73 12.97 -19.47 -10.91
N ASN A 74 11.76 -20.04 -10.93
CA ASN A 74 10.95 -20.18 -12.13
C ASN A 74 9.98 -19.00 -12.27
N HIS A 75 10.14 -18.25 -13.36
CA HIS A 75 9.15 -17.27 -13.78
C HIS A 75 7.90 -17.99 -14.32
N THR A 76 6.89 -18.15 -13.47
CA THR A 76 5.58 -18.65 -13.87
C THR A 76 4.55 -17.52 -13.82
N VAL A 77 3.66 -17.46 -14.80
CA VAL A 77 2.51 -16.55 -14.74
C VAL A 77 1.55 -17.11 -13.69
N PRO A 78 1.27 -16.39 -12.59
CA PRO A 78 0.32 -16.86 -11.59
C PRO A 78 -1.09 -16.88 -12.19
N ASP A 79 -1.84 -17.94 -11.89
CA ASP A 79 -3.28 -17.98 -12.20
C ASP A 79 -4.01 -17.09 -11.19
N MET A 80 -4.30 -15.86 -11.61
CA MET A 80 -4.97 -14.87 -10.78
C MET A 80 -6.36 -15.32 -10.33
N THR A 81 -7.08 -16.10 -11.14
CA THR A 81 -8.41 -16.58 -10.79
C THR A 81 -8.34 -17.62 -9.68
N ALA A 82 -7.40 -18.56 -9.77
CA ALA A 82 -7.18 -19.56 -8.73
C ALA A 82 -6.72 -18.92 -7.41
N GLU A 83 -5.81 -17.93 -7.47
CA GLU A 83 -5.34 -17.23 -6.27
C GLU A 83 -6.45 -16.41 -5.60
N ILE A 84 -7.26 -15.69 -6.37
CA ILE A 84 -8.42 -14.94 -5.84
C ILE A 84 -9.41 -15.90 -5.19
N GLN A 85 -9.71 -17.04 -5.83
CA GLN A 85 -10.65 -18.01 -5.30
C GLN A 85 -10.15 -18.59 -3.97
N LYS A 86 -8.88 -19.00 -3.92
CA LYS A 86 -8.23 -19.49 -2.70
C LYS A 86 -8.27 -18.47 -1.57
N LEU A 87 -8.05 -17.19 -1.89
CA LEU A 87 -8.12 -16.10 -0.92
C LEU A 87 -9.55 -15.91 -0.40
N ALA A 88 -10.54 -15.89 -1.30
CA ALA A 88 -11.94 -15.73 -0.97
C ALA A 88 -12.46 -16.86 -0.08
N ASP A 89 -12.06 -18.10 -0.36
CA ASP A 89 -12.43 -19.27 0.43
C ASP A 89 -11.78 -19.20 1.83
N ALA A 90 -10.50 -18.84 1.92
CA ALA A 90 -9.83 -18.66 3.21
C ALA A 90 -10.48 -17.55 4.06
N LEU A 91 -10.86 -16.42 3.44
CA LEU A 91 -11.55 -15.32 4.12
C LEU A 91 -12.94 -15.74 4.65
N ARG A 92 -13.65 -16.56 3.88
CA ARG A 92 -14.98 -17.09 4.24
C ARG A 92 -14.86 -18.11 5.38
N ASP A 93 -13.94 -19.05 5.28
CA ASP A 93 -13.74 -20.10 6.27
C ASP A 93 -13.33 -19.53 7.64
N GLU A 94 -12.45 -18.53 7.63
CA GLU A 94 -11.97 -17.87 8.86
C GLU A 94 -12.87 -16.71 9.31
N LYS A 95 -13.97 -16.44 8.59
CA LYS A 95 -14.97 -15.39 8.87
C LYS A 95 -14.33 -14.04 9.18
N ILE A 96 -13.33 -13.64 8.38
CA ILE A 96 -12.53 -12.45 8.68
C ILE A 96 -13.36 -11.17 8.50
N GLN A 97 -14.09 -11.08 7.38
CA GLN A 97 -14.93 -9.94 6.98
C GLN A 97 -16.40 -10.10 7.39
N GLU A 98 -16.75 -11.17 8.12
CA GLU A 98 -18.11 -11.41 8.62
C GLU A 98 -18.19 -10.97 10.10
N TYR A 99 -19.31 -10.35 10.47
CA TYR A 99 -19.60 -10.07 11.87
C TYR A 99 -19.94 -11.37 12.61
N VAL A 100 -19.13 -11.71 13.62
CA VAL A 100 -19.35 -12.89 14.48
C VAL A 100 -19.61 -12.40 15.90
N VAL A 101 -20.84 -12.59 16.39
CA VAL A 101 -21.29 -12.13 17.72
C VAL A 101 -20.34 -12.60 18.83
N ASN A 102 -19.93 -13.86 18.80
CA ASN A 102 -19.12 -14.49 19.84
C ASN A 102 -17.59 -14.34 19.65
N ARG A 103 -17.13 -13.29 18.96
CA ARG A 103 -15.69 -13.02 18.83
C ARG A 103 -15.16 -12.41 20.16
N PRO A 104 -14.03 -12.86 20.72
CA PRO A 104 -13.53 -12.37 22.02
C PRO A 104 -13.43 -10.84 22.12
N ALA A 105 -12.95 -10.20 21.05
CA ALA A 105 -12.83 -8.74 20.97
C ALA A 105 -14.17 -7.97 20.93
N ASN A 106 -15.32 -8.66 20.85
CA ASN A 106 -16.66 -8.05 20.89
C ASN A 106 -17.29 -8.10 22.29
N ASP A 107 -16.74 -8.87 23.24
CA ASP A 107 -17.27 -8.95 24.59
C ASP A 107 -16.80 -7.73 25.38
N PRO A 108 -17.70 -6.84 25.85
CA PRO A 108 -17.32 -5.64 26.59
C PRO A 108 -16.67 -5.93 27.96
N SER A 109 -16.69 -7.19 28.43
CA SER A 109 -16.02 -7.61 29.65
C SER A 109 -14.56 -8.05 29.43
N ASP A 110 -14.12 -8.24 28.18
CA ASP A 110 -12.73 -8.57 27.84
C ASP A 110 -11.86 -7.29 27.87
N SER A 111 -10.67 -7.35 28.47
CA SER A 111 -9.72 -6.24 28.49
C SER A 111 -9.15 -5.90 27.10
N THR A 112 -9.36 -6.78 26.13
CA THR A 112 -9.04 -6.58 24.70
C THR A 112 -10.27 -6.19 23.86
N ALA A 113 -11.40 -5.88 24.50
CA ALA A 113 -12.62 -5.46 23.83
C ALA A 113 -12.36 -4.24 22.93
N THR A 114 -12.81 -4.36 21.68
CA THR A 114 -12.80 -3.25 20.74
C THR A 114 -13.88 -2.28 21.19
N THR A 115 -13.50 -1.05 21.55
CA THR A 115 -14.49 0.00 21.78
C THR A 115 -15.26 0.24 20.48
N PRO A 116 -16.60 0.18 20.47
CA PRO A 116 -17.37 0.49 19.27
C PRO A 116 -17.06 1.92 18.85
N VAL A 117 -16.39 2.06 17.71
CA VAL A 117 -16.06 3.35 17.11
C VAL A 117 -17.32 3.88 16.43
N ARG A 118 -17.49 5.20 16.45
CA ARG A 118 -18.56 5.90 15.75
C ARG A 118 -18.58 5.48 14.27
N ASP A 119 -19.73 5.01 13.79
CA ASP A 119 -19.90 4.67 12.37
C ASP A 119 -19.92 5.95 11.53
N LEU A 120 -18.76 6.30 10.97
CA LEU A 120 -18.60 7.49 10.13
C LEU A 120 -19.31 7.34 8.77
N LEU A 121 -19.56 6.11 8.30
CA LEU A 121 -20.30 5.88 7.06
C LEU A 121 -21.79 6.14 7.27
N GLU A 122 -22.36 5.61 8.36
CA GLU A 122 -23.75 5.88 8.74
C GLU A 122 -23.97 7.36 9.08
N GLU A 123 -23.00 7.99 9.74
CA GLU A 123 -23.09 9.43 10.02
C GLU A 123 -22.96 10.27 8.76
N GLY A 124 -22.04 9.90 7.86
CA GLY A 124 -21.87 10.57 6.57
C GLY A 124 -23.09 10.41 5.67
N SER A 125 -23.74 9.24 5.68
CA SER A 125 -24.95 8.99 4.88
C SER A 125 -26.12 9.87 5.32
N LYS A 126 -26.27 10.12 6.64
CA LYS A 126 -27.28 11.06 7.16
C LYS A 126 -27.18 12.44 6.54
N TYR A 127 -25.97 12.92 6.20
CA TYR A 127 -25.80 14.17 5.48
C TYR A 127 -26.07 13.99 3.97
N ALA A 128 -25.50 12.96 3.36
CA ALA A 128 -25.61 12.72 1.91
C ALA A 128 -27.06 12.54 1.43
N ASP A 129 -27.91 11.95 2.26
CA ASP A 129 -29.33 11.72 1.97
C ASP A 129 -30.21 12.97 2.19
N THR A 130 -29.64 14.08 2.66
CA THR A 130 -30.41 15.32 2.83
C THR A 130 -30.65 16.02 1.50
N TRP A 131 -31.81 16.68 1.41
CA TRP A 131 -32.12 17.62 0.34
C TRP A 131 -31.02 18.70 0.16
N ALA A 132 -30.39 19.13 1.27
CA ALA A 132 -29.33 20.13 1.23
C ALA A 132 -28.05 19.63 0.55
N ALA A 133 -27.67 18.37 0.79
CA ALA A 133 -26.55 17.72 0.08
C ALA A 133 -26.88 17.52 -1.39
N PHE A 134 -28.10 17.07 -1.71
CA PHE A 134 -28.55 16.91 -3.10
C PHE A 134 -28.57 18.24 -3.88
N LYS A 135 -28.94 19.35 -3.22
CA LYS A 135 -28.90 20.69 -3.84
C LYS A 135 -27.46 21.17 -4.10
N LYS A 136 -26.49 20.75 -3.31
CA LYS A 136 -25.05 21.06 -3.50
C LYS A 136 -24.35 20.07 -4.43
N PHE A 137 -24.96 18.92 -4.69
CA PHE A 137 -24.43 17.92 -5.60
C PHE A 137 -24.31 18.52 -7.00
N THR A 138 -23.07 18.68 -7.44
CA THR A 138 -22.75 19.11 -8.80
C THR A 138 -22.38 17.86 -9.57
N ARG A 139 -23.14 17.50 -10.61
CA ARG A 139 -22.73 16.39 -11.49
C ARG A 139 -21.36 16.71 -12.05
N GLU A 140 -20.42 15.79 -11.86
CA GLU A 140 -19.11 15.82 -12.49
C GLU A 140 -19.31 15.85 -14.01
N MET A 141 -19.14 17.02 -14.63
CA MET A 141 -19.23 17.21 -16.09
C MET A 141 -17.89 16.94 -16.78
N ARG A 142 -16.82 16.72 -15.99
CA ARG A 142 -15.50 16.41 -16.51
C ARG A 142 -15.50 14.98 -17.03
N LYS A 143 -15.33 14.84 -18.34
CA LYS A 143 -15.05 13.54 -18.98
C LYS A 143 -13.56 13.26 -18.78
N ALA A 144 -13.23 12.22 -18.02
CA ALA A 144 -11.87 11.71 -17.98
C ALA A 144 -11.54 11.14 -19.37
N GLN A 145 -10.71 11.85 -20.11
CA GLN A 145 -10.19 11.38 -21.39
C GLN A 145 -8.83 10.76 -21.12
N ASN A 146 -8.69 9.47 -21.41
CA ASN A 146 -7.39 8.81 -21.38
C ASN A 146 -6.56 9.37 -22.55
N MET A 147 -5.52 10.13 -22.24
CA MET A 147 -4.64 10.78 -23.21
C MET A 147 -3.54 9.84 -23.75
N GLY A 148 -3.59 8.55 -23.41
CA GLY A 148 -2.56 7.58 -23.74
C GLY A 148 -1.29 7.76 -22.89
N PHE A 149 -0.26 6.99 -23.22
CA PHE A 149 1.10 7.22 -22.72
C PHE A 149 1.75 8.26 -23.62
N VAL A 150 2.31 9.31 -23.03
CA VAL A 150 3.21 10.22 -23.75
C VAL A 150 4.55 9.51 -23.83
N ASP A 151 4.96 9.11 -25.03
CA ASP A 151 6.30 8.57 -25.26
C ASP A 151 7.33 9.65 -24.93
N ALA A 152 8.39 9.27 -24.20
CA ALA A 152 9.41 10.15 -23.64
C ALA A 152 10.35 10.81 -24.68
N GLU A 153 9.97 10.86 -25.95
CA GLU A 153 10.82 11.40 -27.04
C GLU A 153 10.59 12.90 -27.32
N GLU A 154 9.59 13.56 -26.70
CA GLU A 154 9.31 14.99 -26.92
C GLU A 154 9.76 15.94 -25.79
N ASP A 155 10.54 15.49 -24.82
CA ASP A 155 11.04 16.35 -23.72
C ASP A 155 12.29 17.19 -24.09
N ASP A 156 12.86 16.99 -25.29
CA ASP A 156 14.10 17.66 -25.74
C ASP A 156 13.89 19.11 -26.22
N LYS A 157 12.75 19.74 -25.88
CA LYS A 157 12.47 21.16 -26.17
C LYS A 157 11.91 21.94 -24.98
N LEU A 158 12.27 21.57 -23.75
CA LEU A 158 12.01 22.42 -22.60
C LEU A 158 13.17 23.41 -22.37
N ASP A 159 12.80 24.68 -22.49
CA ASP A 159 13.60 25.87 -22.23
C ASP A 159 14.25 25.80 -20.83
N PRO A 160 15.60 25.91 -20.71
CA PRO A 160 16.34 25.70 -19.47
C PRO A 160 16.06 26.74 -18.36
N GLU A 161 15.19 27.73 -18.58
CA GLU A 161 14.84 28.74 -17.56
C GLU A 161 13.63 28.36 -16.67
N SER A 162 13.04 27.17 -16.80
CA SER A 162 11.80 26.83 -16.07
C SER A 162 11.99 25.98 -14.79
N GLU A 163 13.17 25.46 -14.50
CA GLU A 163 13.40 24.54 -13.36
C GLU A 163 13.50 25.19 -11.97
N ASP A 164 13.60 26.52 -11.87
CA ASP A 164 13.89 27.19 -10.58
C ASP A 164 12.67 27.50 -9.68
N LYS A 165 11.46 26.96 -9.97
CA LYS A 165 10.24 27.36 -9.23
C LYS A 165 9.60 26.36 -8.28
N TYR A 166 10.22 25.21 -8.01
CA TYR A 166 9.70 24.27 -7.01
C TYR A 166 10.68 24.05 -5.84
N PHE A 167 11.17 25.14 -5.25
CA PHE A 167 11.60 25.11 -3.85
C PHE A 167 10.37 25.29 -2.94
N ILE A 168 9.99 24.20 -2.26
CA ILE A 168 9.06 24.23 -1.13
C ILE A 168 9.71 25.06 -0.02
N SER A 169 9.17 26.25 0.22
CA SER A 169 9.49 27.09 1.38
C SER A 169 8.99 26.42 2.66
N SER A 170 9.91 25.81 3.40
CA SER A 170 9.68 25.41 4.79
C SER A 170 9.99 26.57 5.73
N THR A 171 8.94 27.16 6.30
CA THR A 171 8.91 27.85 7.60
C THR A 171 7.52 27.70 8.18
#